data_AF-A0A2E0EDA5-F1
#
_entry.id   AF-A0A2E0EDA5-F1
#
_cell.length_a   1.000
_cell.length_b   1.000
_cell.length_c   1.000
_cell.angle_alpha   90.00
_cell.angle_beta   90.00
_cell.angle_gamma   90.00
#
_symmetry.space_group_name_H-M   'P 1'
#
loop_
_entity.id
_entity.type
_entity.pdbx_description
1 polymer ?
#
loop_
_entity_poly.entity_id
_entity_poly.type
_entity_poly.pdbx_seq_one_letter_code
_entity_poly.pdbx_strand_id
1 'polypeptide(L)'
;MPTPQNVHSESLFLPAAWPSDREVPLRRRTISNVSHHQSNDSWVVLTPDELQIGEIYDWCVHRSGGAIVLFSGTARDHAEGRDDVSLLEYEAYEEHVEPRLEAIVEEMRNLWPDILKVVIAHRTGPLEIGESSVVVAVSSPHRPEAFEAARFGIDTLKATVPIWKREVWRDGEDWGLAAQDIQDVPSTEQNPERSL
;
A
#
# COMPACT_ATOMS: atom_id res chain seq x y z
N MET A 1 -42.24 62.02 -2.87
CA MET A 1 -43.09 60.83 -2.66
C MET A 1 -42.41 59.65 -3.37
N PRO A 2 -42.41 58.45 -2.78
CA PRO A 2 -41.22 57.83 -2.17
C PRO A 2 -40.72 56.56 -2.88
N THR A 3 -39.58 56.07 -2.40
CA THR A 3 -39.00 54.73 -2.63
C THR A 3 -39.98 53.59 -2.31
N PRO A 4 -39.72 52.38 -2.84
CA PRO A 4 -39.28 51.34 -1.90
C PRO A 4 -38.07 50.53 -2.36
N GLN A 5 -37.39 49.98 -1.34
CA GLN A 5 -36.30 49.01 -1.37
C GLN A 5 -36.80 47.60 -1.72
N ASN A 6 -35.98 46.78 -2.36
CA ASN A 6 -35.57 45.43 -1.92
C ASN A 6 -34.76 44.76 -3.06
N VAL A 7 -33.46 44.46 -2.91
CA VAL A 7 -32.72 43.42 -2.14
C VAL A 7 -33.03 41.97 -2.57
N HIS A 8 -31.93 41.21 -2.79
CA HIS A 8 -31.76 39.74 -2.89
C HIS A 8 -31.99 39.13 -4.30
N SER A 9 -31.17 38.22 -4.85
CA SER A 9 -30.11 37.36 -4.32
C SER A 9 -29.31 36.73 -5.47
N GLU A 10 -27.99 36.92 -5.53
CA GLU A 10 -27.11 36.00 -6.26
C GLU A 10 -26.86 34.77 -5.38
N SER A 11 -27.34 33.59 -5.80
CA SER A 11 -27.04 32.34 -5.13
C SER A 11 -25.64 31.89 -5.50
N LEU A 12 -24.65 32.30 -4.71
CA LEU A 12 -23.36 31.63 -4.66
C LEU A 12 -23.57 30.28 -3.97
N PHE A 13 -23.53 29.20 -4.75
CA PHE A 13 -23.33 27.86 -4.21
C PHE A 13 -21.91 27.79 -3.65
N LEU A 14 -21.78 27.91 -2.32
CA LEU A 14 -20.59 27.50 -1.59
C LEU A 14 -20.58 25.97 -1.50
N PRO A 15 -19.45 25.27 -1.77
CA PRO A 15 -19.35 23.86 -1.43
C PRO A 15 -19.37 23.70 0.10
N ALA A 16 -20.08 22.66 0.56
CA ALA A 16 -20.26 22.37 1.98
C ALA A 16 -18.90 22.25 2.68
N ALA A 17 -18.68 23.07 3.71
CA ALA A 17 -17.54 22.96 4.59
C ALA A 17 -17.61 21.61 5.34
N TRP A 18 -16.52 20.85 5.29
CA TRP A 18 -16.33 19.65 6.10
C TRP A 18 -16.18 20.07 7.58
N PRO A 19 -16.86 19.42 8.53
CA PRO A 19 -16.77 19.82 9.93
C PRO A 19 -15.37 19.52 10.47
N SER A 20 -14.68 20.55 10.96
CA SER A 20 -13.28 20.52 11.38
C SER A 20 -13.02 19.92 12.78
N ASP A 21 -13.95 19.20 13.36
CA ASP A 21 -13.79 18.61 14.70
C ASP A 21 -14.48 17.24 14.79
N ARG A 22 -13.82 16.23 14.24
CA ARG A 22 -14.01 14.86 14.70
C ARG A 22 -12.66 14.33 15.12
N GLU A 23 -12.43 14.23 16.43
CA GLU A 23 -11.42 13.32 16.96
C GLU A 23 -11.68 11.93 16.36
N VAL A 24 -10.85 11.54 15.40
CA VAL A 24 -10.82 10.16 14.89
C VAL A 24 -10.24 9.34 16.03
N PRO A 25 -10.98 8.39 16.64
CA PRO A 25 -10.44 7.64 17.76
C PRO A 25 -9.27 6.79 17.27
N LEU A 26 -8.05 7.07 17.74
CA LEU A 26 -6.86 6.21 17.59
C LEU A 26 -7.05 4.94 18.42
N ARG A 27 -7.97 4.06 18.01
CA ARG A 27 -7.88 2.65 18.42
C ARG A 27 -6.95 1.98 17.44
N ARG A 28 -5.66 1.91 17.79
CA ARG A 28 -4.70 0.98 17.19
C ARG A 28 -5.29 -0.42 17.28
N ARG A 29 -5.87 -0.90 16.18
CA ARG A 29 -6.22 -2.30 15.99
C ARG A 29 -4.96 -2.97 15.44
N THR A 30 -4.47 -3.98 16.16
CA THR A 30 -3.38 -4.83 15.68
C THR A 30 -3.84 -5.61 14.46
N ILE A 31 -2.93 -5.89 13.53
CA ILE A 31 -3.24 -6.59 12.29
C ILE A 31 -3.87 -7.96 12.57
N SER A 32 -3.59 -8.57 13.74
CA SER A 32 -4.09 -9.87 14.21
C SER A 32 -5.62 -10.12 14.10
N ASN A 33 -6.44 -9.10 13.83
CA ASN A 33 -7.90 -9.20 13.75
C ASN A 33 -8.48 -8.96 12.34
N VAL A 34 -7.65 -8.75 11.31
CA VAL A 34 -8.13 -8.53 9.93
C VAL A 34 -8.43 -9.87 9.27
N SER A 35 -9.42 -9.94 8.38
CA SER A 35 -9.67 -11.11 7.54
C SER A 35 -8.39 -11.45 6.77
N HIS A 36 -7.82 -12.62 6.96
CA HIS A 36 -6.49 -12.96 6.47
C HIS A 36 -6.53 -14.13 5.49
N HIS A 37 -5.91 -13.99 4.31
CA HIS A 37 -5.40 -15.15 3.60
C HIS A 37 -3.97 -15.43 4.06
N GLN A 38 -3.86 -16.14 5.18
CA GLN A 38 -2.60 -16.63 5.72
C GLN A 38 -2.47 -18.13 5.40
N SER A 39 -1.43 -18.48 4.65
CA SER A 39 -0.92 -19.85 4.65
C SER A 39 0.11 -20.00 5.78
N ASN A 40 0.64 -21.22 5.96
CA ASN A 40 1.72 -21.45 6.92
C ASN A 40 3.01 -20.69 6.60
N ASP A 41 3.18 -20.18 5.38
CA ASP A 41 4.43 -19.58 4.91
C ASP A 41 4.24 -18.25 4.16
N SER A 42 3.01 -17.85 3.90
CA SER A 42 2.68 -16.64 3.17
C SER A 42 1.58 -15.84 3.87
N TRP A 43 1.75 -14.53 3.95
CA TRP A 43 0.77 -13.62 4.54
C TRP A 43 0.52 -12.45 3.60
N VAL A 44 -0.65 -12.47 2.98
CA VAL A 44 -1.14 -11.38 2.14
C VAL A 44 -2.22 -10.63 2.92
N VAL A 45 -2.17 -9.29 2.90
CA VAL A 45 -3.19 -8.47 3.56
C VAL A 45 -3.39 -7.12 2.89
N LEU A 46 -4.66 -6.77 2.67
CA LEU A 46 -5.10 -5.41 2.40
C LEU A 46 -5.92 -4.95 3.62
N THR A 47 -5.56 -3.81 4.23
CA THR A 47 -6.21 -3.39 5.48
C THR A 47 -6.26 -1.88 5.65
N PRO A 48 -7.29 -1.30 6.28
CA PRO A 48 -7.25 0.11 6.69
C PRO A 48 -6.37 0.35 7.94
N ASP A 49 -6.00 -0.70 8.67
CA ASP A 49 -5.28 -0.62 9.93
C ASP A 49 -3.77 -0.37 9.76
N GLU A 50 -3.12 0.17 10.80
CA GLU A 50 -1.67 0.46 10.81
C GLU A 50 -0.83 -0.83 10.64
N LEU A 51 0.12 -0.79 9.70
CA LEU A 51 1.04 -1.90 9.45
C LEU A 51 2.08 -2.00 10.59
N GLN A 52 1.88 -2.96 11.50
CA GLN A 52 2.77 -3.24 12.62
C GLN A 52 4.07 -3.92 12.14
N ILE A 53 5.09 -3.12 11.82
CA ILE A 53 6.37 -3.58 11.25
C ILE A 53 7.04 -4.67 12.11
N GLY A 54 7.01 -4.52 13.44
CA GLY A 54 7.59 -5.50 14.36
C GLY A 54 6.91 -6.86 14.27
N GLU A 55 5.57 -6.90 14.21
CA GLU A 55 4.81 -8.14 14.08
C GLU A 55 5.09 -8.83 12.74
N ILE A 56 5.18 -8.05 11.66
CA ILE A 56 5.54 -8.56 10.33
C ILE A 56 6.94 -9.17 10.33
N TYR A 57 7.92 -8.48 10.93
CA TYR A 57 9.28 -8.99 11.05
C TYR A 57 9.32 -10.29 11.86
N ASP A 58 8.69 -10.31 13.02
CA ASP A 58 8.69 -11.48 13.92
C ASP A 58 8.02 -12.69 13.26
N TRP A 59 6.94 -12.47 12.49
CA TRP A 59 6.27 -13.55 11.75
C TRP A 59 7.17 -14.17 10.66
N CYS A 60 8.05 -13.37 10.05
CA CYS A 60 9.02 -13.84 9.05
C CYS A 60 10.16 -14.67 9.65
N VAL A 61 10.38 -14.64 10.97
CA VAL A 61 11.42 -15.42 11.63
C VAL A 61 11.18 -16.91 11.43
N HIS A 62 12.18 -17.61 10.90
CA HIS A 62 12.11 -19.03 10.64
C HIS A 62 13.39 -19.73 11.09
N ARG A 63 13.28 -20.94 11.65
CA ARG A 63 14.42 -21.70 12.20
C ARG A 63 15.53 -22.00 11.19
N SER A 64 15.17 -22.10 9.92
CA SER A 64 16.09 -22.35 8.81
C SER A 64 16.54 -21.07 8.10
N GLY A 65 16.12 -19.90 8.59
CA GLY A 65 16.40 -18.60 7.98
C GLY A 65 17.71 -18.01 8.48
N GLY A 66 18.54 -17.54 7.56
CA GLY A 66 19.74 -16.76 7.85
C GLY A 66 19.60 -15.28 7.48
N ALA A 67 18.53 -14.90 6.79
CA ALA A 67 18.25 -13.54 6.39
C ALA A 67 16.75 -13.23 6.40
N ILE A 68 16.43 -11.98 6.72
CA ILE A 68 15.12 -11.36 6.51
C ILE A 68 15.39 -10.01 5.84
N VAL A 69 14.74 -9.75 4.72
CA VAL A 69 14.71 -8.43 4.09
C VAL A 69 13.31 -7.89 4.20
N LEU A 70 13.19 -6.68 4.73
CA LEU A 70 11.93 -5.96 4.86
C LEU A 70 12.05 -4.63 4.12
N PHE A 71 11.14 -4.42 3.18
CA PHE A 71 10.88 -3.13 2.57
C PHE A 71 9.64 -2.51 3.23
N SER A 72 9.73 -1.23 3.59
CA SER A 72 8.58 -0.41 3.98
C SER A 72 8.52 0.84 3.11
N GLY A 73 7.38 1.03 2.44
CA GLY A 73 7.06 2.26 1.72
C GLY A 73 6.38 3.22 2.67
N THR A 74 7.03 4.33 3.00
CA THR A 74 6.51 5.32 3.96
C THR A 74 6.00 6.58 3.25
N ALA A 75 4.94 7.17 3.82
CA ALA A 75 4.43 8.46 3.40
C ALA A 75 5.48 9.56 3.64
N ARG A 76 5.71 10.41 2.65
CA ARG A 76 6.65 11.54 2.70
C ARG A 76 5.90 12.85 2.53
N ASP A 77 6.44 13.91 3.10
CA ASP A 77 5.90 15.27 3.07
C ASP A 77 6.12 16.02 1.73
N HIS A 78 6.67 15.35 0.73
CA HIS A 78 6.94 15.93 -0.59
C HIS A 78 6.80 14.90 -1.72
N ALA A 79 6.38 15.39 -2.89
CA ALA A 79 6.34 14.67 -4.15
C ALA A 79 6.82 15.60 -5.29
N GLU A 80 6.97 15.07 -6.50
CA GLU A 80 7.44 15.87 -7.63
C GLU A 80 6.48 17.04 -7.92
N GLY A 81 6.97 18.27 -7.73
CA GLY A 81 6.17 19.48 -7.89
C GLY A 81 5.19 19.78 -6.74
N ARG A 82 5.28 19.07 -5.61
CA ARG A 82 4.40 19.23 -4.44
C ARG A 82 5.22 19.23 -3.15
N ASP A 83 5.34 20.41 -2.54
CA ASP A 83 5.88 20.57 -1.19
C ASP A 83 4.72 20.66 -0.18
N ASP A 84 5.00 20.40 1.10
CA ASP A 84 4.03 20.44 2.21
C ASP A 84 2.85 19.46 2.03
N VAL A 85 3.12 18.22 1.59
CA VAL A 85 2.11 17.14 1.59
C VAL A 85 1.79 16.75 3.03
N SER A 86 0.52 16.85 3.42
CA SER A 86 0.07 16.60 4.80
C SER A 86 -0.61 15.25 4.99
N LEU A 87 -1.11 14.64 3.91
CA LEU A 87 -1.88 13.40 3.97
C LEU A 87 -1.71 12.62 2.67
N LEU A 88 -1.58 11.29 2.80
CA LEU A 88 -1.77 10.35 1.71
C LEU A 88 -3.06 9.55 1.98
N GLU A 89 -3.82 9.24 0.94
CA GLU A 89 -4.94 8.31 1.04
C GLU A 89 -4.83 7.25 -0.05
N TYR A 90 -5.07 6.00 0.33
CA TYR A 90 -5.01 4.87 -0.59
C TYR A 90 -6.39 4.24 -0.78
N GLU A 91 -6.82 4.14 -2.04
CA GLU A 91 -8.01 3.39 -2.44
C GLU A 91 -7.60 2.17 -3.24
N ALA A 92 -8.39 1.11 -3.15
CA ALA A 92 -8.09 -0.15 -3.80
C ALA A 92 -9.38 -0.85 -4.23
N TYR A 93 -9.32 -1.58 -5.34
CA TYR A 93 -10.42 -2.43 -5.75
C TYR A 93 -10.26 -3.81 -5.10
N GLU A 94 -10.71 -3.92 -3.85
CA GLU A 94 -10.38 -5.00 -2.91
C GLU A 94 -10.52 -6.41 -3.52
N GLU A 95 -11.60 -6.66 -4.26
CA GLU A 95 -11.89 -7.97 -4.89
C GLU A 95 -10.77 -8.47 -5.83
N HIS A 96 -9.94 -7.58 -6.36
CA HIS A 96 -8.85 -7.92 -7.28
C HIS A 96 -7.46 -7.81 -6.66
N VAL A 97 -7.33 -7.26 -5.46
CA VAL A 97 -6.02 -7.03 -4.85
C VAL A 97 -5.47 -8.32 -4.27
N GLU A 98 -6.20 -8.97 -3.37
CA GLU A 98 -5.69 -10.18 -2.70
C GLU A 98 -5.29 -11.29 -3.70
N PRO A 99 -6.10 -11.63 -4.73
CA PRO A 99 -5.68 -12.63 -5.72
C PRO A 99 -4.42 -12.26 -6.50
N ARG A 100 -4.19 -10.96 -6.75
CA ARG A 100 -2.96 -10.50 -7.41
C ARG A 100 -1.76 -10.57 -6.50
N LEU A 101 -1.91 -10.19 -5.24
CA LEU A 101 -0.86 -10.31 -4.24
C LEU A 101 -0.47 -11.77 -4.03
N GLU A 102 -1.44 -12.69 -4.01
CA GLU A 102 -1.20 -14.14 -4.00
C GLU A 102 -0.41 -14.61 -5.22
N ALA A 103 -0.81 -14.18 -6.44
CA ALA A 103 -0.08 -14.51 -7.66
C ALA A 103 1.38 -13.99 -7.63
N ILE A 104 1.64 -12.84 -7.02
CA ILE A 104 3.01 -12.34 -6.81
C ILE A 104 3.79 -13.27 -5.88
N VAL A 105 3.18 -13.73 -4.78
CA VAL A 105 3.81 -14.69 -3.86
C VAL A 105 4.12 -16.02 -4.56
N GLU A 106 3.18 -16.52 -5.36
CA GLU A 106 3.38 -17.73 -6.15
C GLU A 106 4.58 -17.59 -7.09
N GLU A 107 4.68 -16.48 -7.83
CA GLU A 107 5.81 -16.27 -8.73
C GLU A 107 7.14 -16.06 -7.99
N MET A 108 7.13 -15.39 -6.84
CA MET A 108 8.30 -15.31 -5.97
C MET A 108 8.80 -16.71 -5.57
N ARG A 109 7.89 -17.64 -5.27
CA ARG A 109 8.25 -19.01 -4.91
C ARG A 109 8.72 -19.83 -6.11
N ASN A 110 8.21 -19.55 -7.31
CA ASN A 110 8.71 -20.16 -8.55
C ASN A 110 10.15 -19.72 -8.83
N LEU A 111 10.44 -18.43 -8.70
CA LEU A 111 11.75 -17.83 -8.98
C LEU A 111 12.78 -18.14 -7.89
N TRP A 112 12.37 -18.16 -6.62
CA TRP A 112 13.23 -18.46 -5.47
C TRP A 112 12.61 -19.54 -4.56
N PRO A 113 12.73 -20.83 -4.93
CA PRO A 113 12.10 -21.93 -4.18
C PRO A 113 12.54 -22.06 -2.71
N ASP A 114 13.70 -21.50 -2.36
CA ASP A 114 14.28 -21.58 -1.01
C ASP A 114 13.80 -20.47 -0.07
N ILE A 115 12.98 -19.51 -0.51
CA ILE A 115 12.39 -18.51 0.40
C ILE A 115 11.41 -19.19 1.38
N LEU A 116 11.47 -18.76 2.63
CA LEU A 116 10.82 -19.43 3.76
C LEU A 116 9.48 -18.78 4.08
N LYS A 117 9.49 -17.48 4.38
CA LYS A 117 8.29 -16.71 4.69
C LYS A 117 8.18 -15.52 3.76
N VAL A 118 6.97 -15.23 3.30
CA VAL A 118 6.67 -14.05 2.47
C VAL A 118 5.50 -13.29 3.09
N VAL A 119 5.67 -11.98 3.23
CA VAL A 119 4.60 -11.05 3.62
C VAL A 119 4.47 -9.99 2.55
N ILE A 120 3.25 -9.75 2.09
CA ILE A 120 2.91 -8.59 1.26
C ILE A 120 1.67 -7.93 1.88
N ALA A 121 1.87 -6.77 2.49
CA ALA A 121 0.85 -6.03 3.21
C ALA A 121 0.70 -4.63 2.61
N HIS A 122 -0.54 -4.20 2.36
CA HIS A 122 -0.83 -2.84 1.92
C HIS A 122 -1.93 -2.22 2.78
N ARG A 123 -1.74 -0.95 3.14
CA ARG A 123 -2.71 -0.16 3.88
C ARG A 123 -3.60 0.65 2.94
N THR A 124 -4.91 0.68 3.20
CA THR A 124 -5.88 1.55 2.54
C THR A 124 -6.36 2.65 3.49
N GLY A 125 -7.08 3.63 2.95
CA GLY A 125 -7.56 4.78 3.71
C GLY A 125 -6.46 5.81 3.97
N PRO A 126 -6.67 6.72 4.93
CA PRO A 126 -5.78 7.85 5.20
C PRO A 126 -4.52 7.42 5.96
N LEU A 127 -3.39 8.04 5.60
CA LEU A 127 -2.09 7.88 6.21
C LEU A 127 -1.43 9.23 6.52
N GLU A 128 -0.90 9.34 7.73
CA GLU A 128 -0.04 10.44 8.16
C GLU A 128 1.38 10.28 7.60
N ILE A 129 2.13 11.38 7.54
CA ILE A 129 3.54 11.37 7.12
C ILE A 129 4.36 10.50 8.06
N GLY A 130 5.22 9.65 7.48
CA GLY A 130 6.03 8.67 8.19
C GLY A 130 5.35 7.32 8.40
N GLU A 131 4.04 7.20 8.20
CA GLU A 131 3.35 5.90 8.28
C GLU A 131 3.70 5.01 7.08
N SER A 132 3.72 3.69 7.31
CA SER A 132 3.95 2.70 6.25
C SER A 132 2.66 2.42 5.48
N SER A 133 2.67 2.65 4.16
CA SER A 133 1.58 2.31 3.26
C SER A 133 1.67 0.90 2.71
N VAL A 134 2.87 0.37 2.58
CA VAL A 134 3.11 -0.97 2.04
C VAL A 134 4.33 -1.59 2.70
N VAL A 135 4.26 -2.89 2.97
CA VAL A 135 5.36 -3.67 3.51
C VAL A 135 5.50 -4.95 2.71
N VAL A 136 6.73 -5.24 2.28
CA VAL A 136 7.11 -6.54 1.72
C VAL A 136 8.23 -7.10 2.57
N ALA A 137 8.05 -8.30 3.10
CA ALA A 137 9.07 -8.97 3.90
C ALA A 137 9.29 -10.40 3.40
N VAL A 138 10.56 -10.79 3.25
CA VAL A 138 10.95 -12.13 2.79
C VAL A 138 12.04 -12.67 3.69
N SER A 139 11.87 -13.90 4.16
CA SER A 139 12.94 -14.65 4.82
C SER A 139 13.48 -15.77 3.96
N SER A 140 14.78 -16.05 4.09
CA SER A 140 15.48 -17.09 3.32
C SER A 140 16.68 -17.64 4.11
N PRO A 141 17.25 -18.79 3.70
CA PRO A 141 18.51 -19.28 4.27
C PRO A 141 19.68 -18.31 4.06
N HIS A 142 19.72 -17.62 2.92
CA HIS A 142 20.84 -16.74 2.53
C HIS A 142 20.35 -15.39 1.99
N ARG A 143 21.13 -14.34 2.28
CA ARG A 143 20.73 -12.96 1.97
C ARG A 143 20.44 -12.65 0.49
N PRO A 144 21.14 -13.24 -0.53
CA PRO A 144 20.90 -12.85 -1.93
C PRO A 144 19.43 -13.04 -2.34
N GLU A 145 18.88 -14.21 -2.04
CA GLU A 145 17.52 -14.59 -2.40
C GLU A 145 16.49 -13.72 -1.68
N ALA A 146 16.71 -13.39 -0.39
CA ALA A 146 15.83 -12.48 0.34
C ALA A 146 15.80 -11.07 -0.28
N PHE A 147 16.97 -10.53 -0.68
CA PHE A 147 17.03 -9.21 -1.31
C PHE A 147 16.33 -9.19 -2.68
N GLU A 148 16.62 -10.19 -3.51
CA GLU A 148 16.05 -10.28 -4.86
C GLU A 148 14.54 -10.51 -4.82
N ALA A 149 14.07 -11.44 -4.00
CA ALA A 149 12.65 -11.74 -3.86
C ALA A 149 11.87 -10.57 -3.26
N ALA A 150 12.37 -9.91 -2.21
CA ALA A 150 11.69 -8.76 -1.62
C ALA A 150 11.59 -7.58 -2.60
N ARG A 151 12.66 -7.34 -3.38
CA ARG A 151 12.64 -6.33 -4.45
C ARG A 151 11.63 -6.69 -5.54
N PHE A 152 11.63 -7.93 -6.01
CA PHE A 152 10.65 -8.40 -6.98
C PHE A 152 9.22 -8.21 -6.48
N GLY A 153 8.94 -8.54 -5.21
CA GLY A 153 7.61 -8.41 -4.62
C GLY A 153 7.10 -6.97 -4.65
N ILE A 154 7.93 -6.00 -4.21
CA ILE A 154 7.51 -4.58 -4.21
C ILE A 154 7.43 -3.99 -5.61
N ASP A 155 8.38 -4.30 -6.49
CA ASP A 155 8.40 -3.78 -7.85
C ASP A 155 7.19 -4.33 -8.64
N THR A 156 6.87 -5.62 -8.49
CA THR A 156 5.71 -6.25 -9.13
C THR A 156 4.39 -5.75 -8.55
N LEU A 157 4.27 -5.60 -7.22
CA LEU A 157 3.06 -5.01 -6.61
C LEU A 157 2.73 -3.66 -7.22
N LYS A 158 3.73 -2.77 -7.29
CA LYS A 158 3.56 -1.41 -7.83
C LYS A 158 3.22 -1.40 -9.32
N ALA A 159 3.59 -2.44 -10.06
CA ALA A 159 3.34 -2.55 -11.48
C ALA A 159 1.98 -3.17 -11.82
N THR A 160 1.49 -4.11 -11.01
CA THR A 160 0.37 -4.99 -11.39
C THR A 160 -0.86 -4.86 -10.52
N VAL A 161 -0.79 -4.25 -9.34
CA VAL A 161 -1.88 -4.25 -8.36
C VAL A 161 -2.63 -2.91 -8.41
N PRO A 162 -3.96 -2.91 -8.62
CA PRO A 162 -4.75 -1.69 -8.79
C PRO A 162 -5.00 -1.00 -7.44
N ILE A 163 -4.02 -0.23 -6.98
CA ILE A 163 -4.08 0.59 -5.77
C ILE A 163 -3.76 2.04 -6.14
N TRP A 164 -4.67 2.94 -5.82
CA TRP A 164 -4.58 4.36 -6.17
C TRP A 164 -4.16 5.17 -4.96
N LYS A 165 -3.29 6.16 -5.19
CA LYS A 165 -2.80 7.07 -4.16
C LYS A 165 -3.32 8.47 -4.44
N ARG A 166 -3.97 9.07 -3.46
CA ARG A 166 -4.30 10.50 -3.40
C ARG A 166 -3.33 11.21 -2.48
N GLU A 167 -2.86 12.38 -2.88
CA GLU A 167 -2.04 13.26 -2.05
C GLU A 167 -2.80 14.55 -1.78
N VAL A 168 -2.72 15.05 -0.55
CA VAL A 168 -3.30 16.34 -0.15
C VAL A 168 -2.17 17.25 0.34
N TRP A 169 -2.11 18.46 -0.20
CA TRP A 169 -1.16 19.51 0.18
C TRP A 169 -1.90 20.84 0.38
N ARG A 170 -1.18 21.90 0.79
CA ARG A 170 -1.78 23.19 1.16
C ARG A 170 -2.73 23.77 0.10
N ASP A 171 -2.37 23.61 -1.17
CA ASP A 171 -3.01 24.32 -2.29
C ASP A 171 -3.86 23.39 -3.18
N GLY A 172 -4.06 22.12 -2.78
CA GLY A 172 -4.88 21.19 -3.55
C GLY A 172 -4.74 19.73 -3.15
N GLU A 173 -5.39 18.89 -3.95
CA GLU A 173 -5.29 17.43 -3.91
C GLU A 173 -5.22 16.87 -5.32
N ASP A 174 -4.54 15.74 -5.49
CA ASP A 174 -4.51 15.03 -6.77
C ASP A 174 -4.32 13.54 -6.56
N TRP A 175 -4.95 12.77 -7.45
CA TRP A 175 -4.76 11.34 -7.56
C TRP A 175 -3.52 11.08 -8.40
N GLY A 176 -2.47 10.57 -7.77
CA GLY A 176 -1.31 10.09 -8.48
C GLY A 176 -1.72 8.97 -9.45
N LEU A 177 -1.43 9.15 -10.73
CA LEU A 177 -1.61 8.16 -11.80
C LEU A 177 -0.62 6.97 -11.67
N ALA A 178 -0.42 6.46 -10.46
CA ALA A 178 0.19 5.14 -10.25
C ALA A 178 -0.76 4.00 -10.64
N ALA A 179 -1.92 4.32 -11.22
CA ALA A 179 -2.77 3.41 -11.97
C ALA A 179 -2.02 2.97 -13.24
N GLN A 180 -1.15 1.97 -13.10
CA GLN A 180 -0.62 1.28 -14.26
C GLN A 180 -1.69 0.33 -14.79
N ASP A 181 -1.74 0.17 -16.12
CA ASP A 181 -2.54 -0.87 -16.74
C ASP A 181 -2.25 -2.21 -16.03
N ILE A 182 -3.30 -2.99 -15.82
CA ILE A 182 -3.18 -4.35 -15.30
C ILE A 182 -2.20 -5.11 -16.20
N GLN A 183 -0.98 -5.30 -15.71
CA GLN A 183 -0.02 -6.23 -16.28
C GLN A 183 -0.16 -7.58 -15.59
N ASP A 184 0.04 -8.65 -16.35
CA ASP A 184 0.15 -9.98 -15.78
C ASP A 184 1.43 -10.06 -14.94
N VAL A 185 1.39 -10.85 -13.88
CA VAL A 185 2.60 -11.18 -13.12
C VAL A 185 3.55 -11.88 -14.10
N PRO A 186 4.76 -11.35 -14.33
CA PRO A 186 5.67 -11.91 -15.31
C PRO A 186 6.04 -13.33 -14.89
N SER A 187 5.62 -14.32 -15.69
CA SER A 187 5.90 -15.73 -15.43
C SER A 187 7.17 -16.19 -16.12
N THR A 188 7.90 -17.13 -15.51
CA THR A 188 9.06 -17.78 -16.13
C THR A 188 8.79 -18.43 -17.49
N GLU A 189 7.53 -18.75 -17.83
CA GLU A 189 7.18 -19.31 -19.15
C GLU A 189 7.29 -18.27 -20.28
N GLN A 190 7.28 -16.97 -19.96
CA GLN A 190 7.30 -15.88 -20.95
C GLN A 190 8.69 -15.25 -21.14
N ASN A 191 9.72 -15.69 -20.42
CA ASN A 191 11.08 -15.17 -20.57
C ASN A 191 12.17 -16.27 -20.53
N PRO A 192 12.57 -16.84 -21.68
CA PRO A 192 13.52 -17.95 -21.76
C PRO A 192 14.98 -17.56 -21.40
N GLU A 193 15.29 -16.29 -21.13
CA GLU A 193 16.67 -15.82 -20.93
C GLU A 193 17.18 -15.83 -19.48
N ARG A 194 16.40 -16.29 -18.49
CA ARG A 194 16.87 -16.42 -17.09
C ARG A 194 17.11 -17.86 -16.62
N SER A 195 17.00 -18.85 -17.50
CA SER A 195 17.42 -20.22 -17.22
C SER A 195 18.89 -20.43 -17.55
N LEU A 196 19.82 -19.78 -16.82
CA LEU A 196 21.24 -20.10 -16.81
C LEU A 196 21.87 -19.84 -15.44
#